data_AF-A0A0D2ELZ4-F1
#
_entry.id   AF-A0A0D2ELZ4-F1
#
_cell.length_a   1.000
_cell.length_b   1.000
_cell.length_c   1.000
_cell.angle_alpha   90.00
_cell.angle_beta   90.00
_cell.angle_gamma   90.00
#
_symmetry.space_group_name_H-M   'P 1'
#
loop_
_entity.id
_entity.type
_entity.pdbx_description
1 polymer ?
#
loop_
_entity_poly.entity_id
_entity_poly.type
_entity_poly.pdbx_seq_one_letter_code
_entity_poly.pdbx_strand_id
1 'polypeptide(L)'
;MALTREKAVPGLIMVPMSLKEDISVQECDDWYNNEHVPIRMRLPYFNNGYRYRSIENGVESSAESGLPEWLAVYDILDMWELTREPYRRLLDPGVQSMREHQVLNKVTAWRRYYDLVSTYEAPQFVSQEQNLRNGDVDKAYGVTLIVVGVRLRHDSPEAEAEWDRWYEEDHIPPLRKVPGWLRTRRYRTSVIEDVPLEAIQRCSTIEYLTLNEFAPGTAIGGPEHQIAIKSESRTNVVARKWRHSYKMHYLQTRAARDLAALQRSKIEEFVSPDGLTRTLSGPWPSIESYITTRDNMIVKYSLEGLTTGKGHSPLLVLCTWADLSWAHWESLVRALQRRSGEICRQSLRLEFPVRIQEAAEHALSKFSALDSMANDLEDCFQALMIDKASLLLIQGLGGQTTKGPPTRVAKSIDRANVPGPLAELCFSGAIVVSHSRQDLEQQMQALGVFAADCTNLDDFIESVIKGISDL
;
A
#
# COMPACT_ATOMS: atom_id res chain seq x y z
N MET A 1 17.78 30.93 -14.89
CA MET A 1 16.35 31.27 -15.09
C MET A 1 15.56 30.47 -14.08
N ALA A 2 14.98 31.12 -13.08
CA ALA A 2 14.07 30.44 -12.16
C ALA A 2 12.81 30.13 -12.97
N LEU A 3 12.56 28.85 -13.26
CA LEU A 3 11.28 28.39 -13.81
C LEU A 3 10.19 28.87 -12.86
N THR A 4 9.36 29.79 -13.32
CA THR A 4 8.07 30.13 -12.72
C THR A 4 7.37 28.83 -12.33
N ARG A 5 6.82 28.74 -11.11
CA ARG A 5 6.11 27.53 -10.63
C ARG A 5 5.04 27.17 -11.65
N GLU A 6 5.32 26.18 -12.49
CA GLU A 6 4.36 25.65 -13.44
C GLU A 6 3.20 25.07 -12.65
N LYS A 7 1.99 25.21 -13.20
CA LYS A 7 0.78 24.63 -12.61
C LYS A 7 1.03 23.13 -12.42
N ALA A 8 0.69 22.59 -11.25
CA ALA A 8 0.85 21.16 -10.97
C ALA A 8 0.18 20.34 -12.09
N VAL A 9 0.89 19.31 -12.57
CA VAL A 9 0.43 18.45 -13.66
C VAL A 9 0.23 17.05 -13.11
N PRO A 10 -1.00 16.63 -12.77
CA PRO A 10 -1.26 15.25 -12.37
C PRO A 10 -0.96 14.29 -13.52
N GLY A 11 -0.49 13.09 -13.22
CA GLY A 11 -0.10 12.14 -14.25
C GLY A 11 0.11 10.72 -13.75
N LEU A 12 0.76 9.93 -14.59
CA LEU A 12 0.99 8.51 -14.43
C LEU A 12 2.43 8.18 -14.80
N ILE A 13 3.13 7.46 -13.94
CA ILE A 13 4.31 6.70 -14.35
C ILE A 13 3.82 5.31 -14.73
N MET A 14 4.11 4.87 -15.96
CA MET A 14 3.86 3.52 -16.43
C MET A 14 5.21 2.80 -16.58
N VAL A 15 5.33 1.61 -16.00
CA VAL A 15 6.56 0.80 -16.04
C VAL A 15 6.23 -0.63 -16.44
N PRO A 16 6.21 -0.92 -17.74
CA PRO A 16 6.14 -2.30 -18.20
C PRO A 16 7.46 -3.00 -17.91
N MET A 17 7.38 -4.26 -17.47
CA MET A 17 8.53 -5.03 -17.00
C MET A 17 8.47 -6.49 -17.43
N SER A 18 9.62 -7.05 -17.80
CA SER A 18 9.85 -8.48 -17.97
C SER A 18 10.86 -8.99 -16.96
N LEU A 19 10.64 -10.19 -16.43
CA LEU A 19 11.62 -10.92 -15.65
C LEU A 19 12.52 -11.74 -16.57
N LYS A 20 13.83 -11.81 -16.28
CA LYS A 20 14.73 -12.76 -16.93
C LYS A 20 14.64 -14.13 -16.25
N GLU A 21 15.20 -15.16 -16.87
CA GLU A 21 15.09 -16.55 -16.39
C GLU A 21 15.76 -16.80 -15.02
N ASP A 22 16.67 -15.92 -14.60
CA ASP A 22 17.50 -16.05 -13.40
C ASP A 22 16.93 -15.34 -12.16
N ILE A 23 15.68 -14.85 -12.22
CA ILE A 23 14.95 -14.30 -11.08
C ILE A 23 13.56 -14.93 -10.97
N SER A 24 13.22 -15.38 -9.76
CA SER A 24 11.86 -15.86 -9.47
C SER A 24 10.89 -14.70 -9.26
N VAL A 25 9.59 -14.92 -9.50
CA VAL A 25 8.55 -13.93 -9.18
C VAL A 25 8.61 -13.52 -7.71
N GLN A 26 8.80 -14.47 -6.79
CA GLN A 26 8.87 -14.20 -5.36
C GLN A 26 10.10 -13.35 -4.98
N GLU A 27 11.27 -13.60 -5.60
CA GLU A 27 12.47 -12.76 -5.40
C GLU A 27 12.27 -11.34 -5.92
N CYS A 28 11.61 -11.20 -7.07
CA CYS A 28 11.25 -9.91 -7.62
C CYS A 28 10.22 -9.20 -6.74
N ASP A 29 9.18 -9.89 -6.27
CA ASP A 29 8.16 -9.35 -5.37
C ASP A 29 8.77 -8.81 -4.09
N ASP A 30 9.70 -9.53 -3.48
CA ASP A 30 10.35 -9.09 -2.25
C ASP A 30 11.13 -7.78 -2.47
N TRP A 31 11.99 -7.76 -3.50
CA TRP A 31 12.70 -6.53 -3.86
C TRP A 31 11.74 -5.38 -4.22
N TYR A 32 10.76 -5.64 -5.08
CA TYR A 32 9.87 -4.62 -5.60
C TYR A 32 8.97 -4.03 -4.51
N ASN A 33 8.35 -4.89 -3.70
CA ASN A 33 7.29 -4.53 -2.77
C ASN A 33 7.82 -4.15 -1.38
N ASN A 34 8.99 -4.65 -0.95
CA ASN A 34 9.53 -4.37 0.39
C ASN A 34 10.73 -3.41 0.40
N GLU A 35 11.41 -3.22 -0.73
CA GLU A 35 12.59 -2.34 -0.82
C GLU A 35 12.37 -1.20 -1.82
N HIS A 36 12.19 -1.52 -3.11
CA HIS A 36 12.27 -0.56 -4.22
C HIS A 36 11.15 0.48 -4.21
N VAL A 37 9.89 0.03 -4.10
CA VAL A 37 8.72 0.91 -4.24
C VAL A 37 8.35 1.66 -2.97
N PRO A 38 8.37 1.06 -1.75
CA PRO A 38 8.00 1.79 -0.53
C PRO A 38 8.78 3.10 -0.36
N ILE A 39 10.08 3.11 -0.71
CA ILE A 39 10.91 4.33 -0.66
C ILE A 39 10.37 5.42 -1.58
N ARG A 40 9.87 5.06 -2.77
CA ARG A 40 9.26 5.99 -3.74
C ARG A 40 7.89 6.46 -3.26
N MET A 41 7.08 5.55 -2.72
CA MET A 41 5.73 5.86 -2.22
C MET A 41 5.73 6.81 -1.02
N ARG A 42 6.84 6.91 -0.28
CA ARG A 42 7.02 7.91 0.79
C ARG A 42 7.14 9.35 0.27
N LEU A 43 7.45 9.55 -1.01
CA LEU A 43 7.44 10.87 -1.61
C LEU A 43 5.99 11.38 -1.70
N PRO A 44 5.71 12.63 -1.27
CA PRO A 44 4.33 13.10 -1.07
C PRO A 44 3.51 13.20 -2.36
N TYR A 45 4.17 13.27 -3.51
CA TYR A 45 3.54 13.32 -4.83
C TYR A 45 3.24 11.94 -5.43
N PHE A 46 3.66 10.83 -4.82
CA PHE A 46 3.14 9.51 -5.14
C PHE A 46 1.83 9.29 -4.39
N ASN A 47 0.72 9.23 -5.13
CA ASN A 47 -0.60 9.05 -4.55
C ASN A 47 -0.89 7.57 -4.26
N ASN A 48 -0.72 6.73 -5.28
CA ASN A 48 -0.88 5.28 -5.19
C ASN A 48 0.06 4.58 -6.17
N GLY A 49 0.15 3.25 -6.04
CA GLY A 49 0.86 2.43 -7.01
C GLY A 49 0.21 1.07 -7.12
N TYR A 50 0.20 0.52 -8.32
CA TYR A 50 -0.38 -0.78 -8.60
C TYR A 50 0.59 -1.58 -9.42
N ARG A 51 0.80 -2.84 -9.05
CA ARG A 51 1.52 -3.81 -9.84
C ARG A 51 0.53 -4.83 -10.38
N TYR A 52 0.61 -5.06 -11.67
CA TYR A 52 -0.30 -5.86 -12.45
C TYR A 52 0.45 -6.99 -13.14
N ARG A 53 -0.28 -8.09 -13.38
CA ARG A 53 0.16 -9.22 -14.19
C ARG A 53 -0.81 -9.43 -15.35
N SER A 54 -0.24 -9.70 -16.53
CA SER A 54 -1.01 -9.93 -17.75
C SER A 54 -1.97 -11.11 -17.57
N ILE A 55 -3.14 -10.99 -18.19
CA ILE A 55 -4.10 -12.08 -18.34
C ILE A 55 -4.38 -12.40 -19.80
N GLU A 56 -3.56 -11.88 -20.72
CA GLU A 56 -3.64 -12.25 -22.13
C GLU A 56 -3.07 -13.65 -22.28
N ASN A 57 -3.95 -14.65 -22.33
CA ASN A 57 -3.59 -16.07 -22.48
C ASN A 57 -3.08 -16.37 -23.90
N GLY A 58 -1.95 -15.80 -24.32
CA GLY A 58 -1.34 -16.09 -25.64
C GLY A 58 -2.33 -16.04 -26.81
N VAL A 59 -3.41 -15.24 -26.69
CA VAL A 59 -4.45 -15.18 -27.70
C VAL A 59 -3.88 -14.34 -28.81
N GLU A 60 -3.49 -14.98 -29.91
CA GLU A 60 -3.10 -14.32 -31.16
C GLU A 60 -4.23 -13.35 -31.58
N SER A 61 -4.03 -12.10 -31.23
CA SER A 61 -4.81 -10.95 -31.67
C SER A 61 -3.90 -10.20 -32.62
N SER A 62 -4.41 -9.78 -33.78
CA SER A 62 -3.67 -9.03 -34.81
C SER A 62 -3.13 -7.66 -34.36
N ALA A 63 -3.28 -7.32 -33.08
CA ALA A 63 -2.69 -6.19 -32.39
C ALA A 63 -1.96 -6.67 -31.12
N GLU A 64 -0.89 -7.46 -31.28
CA GLU A 64 0.04 -7.74 -30.18
C GLU A 64 0.54 -6.39 -29.62
N SER A 65 0.20 -6.12 -28.36
CA SER A 65 0.60 -4.87 -27.72
C SER A 65 2.11 -4.73 -27.55
N GLY A 66 2.85 -5.83 -27.61
CA GLY A 66 4.28 -5.88 -27.29
C GLY A 66 4.57 -5.52 -25.84
N LEU A 67 3.53 -5.35 -25.00
CA LEU A 67 3.70 -5.12 -23.57
C LEU A 67 4.06 -6.44 -22.87
N PRO A 68 4.99 -6.39 -21.91
CA PRO A 68 5.43 -7.54 -21.18
C PRO A 68 4.40 -8.00 -20.13
N GLU A 69 4.69 -9.15 -19.53
CA GLU A 69 3.85 -9.81 -18.51
C GLU A 69 3.53 -8.89 -17.32
N TRP A 70 4.48 -8.06 -16.89
CA TRP A 70 4.32 -7.21 -15.71
C TRP A 70 4.13 -5.76 -16.09
N LEU A 71 3.27 -5.08 -15.34
CA LEU A 71 3.04 -3.65 -15.46
C LEU A 71 2.96 -3.04 -14.07
N ALA A 72 3.75 -2.01 -13.80
CA ALA A 72 3.51 -1.13 -12.66
C ALA A 72 2.99 0.22 -13.15
N VAL A 73 2.02 0.79 -12.42
CA VAL A 73 1.56 2.16 -12.66
C VAL A 73 1.49 2.93 -11.34
N TYR A 74 1.80 4.21 -11.38
CA TYR A 74 1.82 5.09 -10.22
C TYR A 74 1.11 6.39 -10.53
N ASP A 75 0.07 6.73 -9.76
CA ASP A 75 -0.59 8.03 -9.88
C ASP A 75 0.28 9.10 -9.21
N ILE A 76 0.64 10.13 -9.97
CA ILE A 76 1.51 11.22 -9.54
C ILE A 76 0.71 12.51 -9.44
N LEU A 77 0.80 13.19 -8.30
CA LEU A 77 0.07 14.45 -8.07
C LEU A 77 0.63 15.61 -8.87
N ASP A 78 1.95 15.62 -9.09
CA ASP A 78 2.64 16.63 -9.90
C ASP A 78 3.86 16.03 -10.62
N MET A 79 3.78 15.91 -11.95
CA MET A 79 4.82 15.32 -12.80
C MET A 79 6.13 16.10 -12.75
N TRP A 80 6.09 17.41 -12.45
CA TRP A 80 7.30 18.23 -12.33
C TRP A 80 8.22 17.78 -11.18
N GLU A 81 7.66 17.19 -10.11
CA GLU A 81 8.44 16.68 -8.98
C GLU A 81 9.39 15.54 -9.37
N LEU A 82 9.07 14.80 -10.45
CA LEU A 82 9.92 13.74 -10.99
C LEU A 82 11.21 14.29 -11.65
N THR A 83 11.26 15.59 -11.92
CA THR A 83 12.47 16.25 -12.46
C THR A 83 13.41 16.74 -11.35
N ARG A 84 12.96 16.71 -10.09
CA ARG A 84 13.66 17.26 -8.92
C ARG A 84 14.57 16.23 -8.26
N GLU A 85 15.52 16.74 -7.45
CA GLU A 85 16.53 15.92 -6.78
C GLU A 85 15.94 14.80 -5.91
N PRO A 86 14.86 14.99 -5.11
CA PRO A 86 14.37 13.93 -4.23
C PRO A 86 13.99 12.64 -4.97
N TYR A 87 13.34 12.74 -6.14
CA TYR A 87 13.07 11.56 -6.98
C TYR A 87 14.31 11.10 -7.74
N ARG A 88 15.06 12.01 -8.36
CA ARG A 88 16.24 11.66 -9.19
C ARG A 88 17.31 10.95 -8.40
N ARG A 89 17.49 11.31 -7.13
CA ARG A 89 18.40 10.65 -6.20
C ARG A 89 18.10 9.15 -6.04
N LEU A 90 16.84 8.73 -6.09
CA LEU A 90 16.44 7.31 -6.01
C LEU A 90 16.82 6.52 -7.26
N LEU A 91 17.16 7.20 -8.36
CA LEU A 91 17.63 6.58 -9.60
C LEU A 91 19.15 6.50 -9.67
N ASP A 92 19.87 7.13 -8.74
CA ASP A 92 21.33 7.17 -8.71
C ASP A 92 21.90 5.81 -8.24
N PRO A 93 22.76 5.16 -9.05
CA PRO A 93 23.45 3.95 -8.65
C PRO A 93 24.24 4.07 -7.33
N GLY A 94 24.73 5.25 -6.98
CA GLY A 94 25.43 5.48 -5.71
C GLY A 94 24.52 5.49 -4.47
N VAL A 95 23.20 5.56 -4.67
CA VAL A 95 22.19 5.59 -3.59
C VAL A 95 21.48 4.23 -3.46
N GLN A 96 21.32 3.52 -4.57
CA GLN A 96 20.68 2.20 -4.61
C GLN A 96 21.49 1.16 -3.83
N SER A 97 20.79 0.22 -3.21
CA SER A 97 21.43 -0.87 -2.47
C SER A 97 22.15 -1.83 -3.44
N MET A 98 23.10 -2.62 -2.90
CA MET A 98 23.73 -3.70 -3.68
C MET A 98 22.70 -4.70 -4.22
N ARG A 99 21.65 -4.98 -3.44
CA ARG A 99 20.57 -5.88 -3.83
C ARG A 99 19.77 -5.30 -5.01
N GLU A 100 19.44 -4.02 -4.97
CA GLU A 100 18.75 -3.33 -6.06
C GLU A 100 19.57 -3.38 -7.35
N HIS A 101 20.88 -3.15 -7.29
CA HIS A 101 21.78 -3.32 -8.45
C HIS A 101 21.73 -4.72 -9.04
N GLN A 102 21.76 -5.75 -8.20
CA GLN A 102 21.71 -7.14 -8.65
C GLN A 102 20.37 -7.46 -9.31
N VAL A 103 19.25 -7.07 -8.70
CA VAL A 103 17.91 -7.36 -9.23
C VAL A 103 17.62 -6.57 -10.51
N LEU A 104 18.04 -5.30 -10.60
CA LEU A 104 17.88 -4.49 -11.81
C LEU A 104 18.58 -5.12 -13.03
N ASN A 105 19.67 -5.87 -12.83
CA ASN A 105 20.33 -6.64 -13.89
C ASN A 105 19.55 -7.89 -14.32
N LYS A 106 18.56 -8.36 -13.55
CA LYS A 106 17.72 -9.53 -13.83
C LYS A 106 16.33 -9.19 -14.35
N VAL A 107 16.03 -7.91 -14.54
CA VAL A 107 14.75 -7.44 -15.09
C VAL A 107 14.99 -6.55 -16.31
N THR A 108 13.99 -6.42 -17.15
CA THR A 108 13.93 -5.37 -18.18
C THR A 108 12.73 -4.51 -17.86
N ALA A 109 12.94 -3.22 -17.65
CA ALA A 109 11.87 -2.28 -17.36
C ALA A 109 12.13 -0.96 -18.08
N TRP A 110 11.07 -0.30 -18.52
CA TRP A 110 11.15 1.02 -19.16
C TRP A 110 10.07 1.90 -18.58
N ARG A 111 10.46 3.11 -18.18
CA ARG A 111 9.55 4.10 -17.59
C ARG A 111 8.98 4.96 -18.71
N ARG A 112 7.68 5.20 -18.68
CA ARG A 112 6.96 6.16 -19.51
C ARG A 112 6.17 7.11 -18.64
N TYR A 113 6.14 8.37 -19.02
CA TYR A 113 5.46 9.42 -18.27
C TYR A 113 4.26 9.94 -19.06
N TYR A 114 3.10 10.03 -18.42
CA TYR A 114 1.88 10.55 -19.04
C TYR A 114 1.18 11.57 -18.15
N ASP A 115 0.67 12.65 -18.73
CA ASP A 115 -0.16 13.64 -18.04
C ASP A 115 -1.63 13.23 -18.11
N LEU A 116 -2.36 13.44 -17.02
CA LEU A 116 -3.78 13.13 -16.93
C LEU A 116 -4.59 14.12 -17.77
N VAL A 117 -5.39 13.59 -18.70
CA VAL A 117 -6.31 14.37 -19.55
C VAL A 117 -7.70 14.42 -18.94
N SER A 118 -8.26 13.26 -18.59
CA SER A 118 -9.58 13.18 -17.96
C SER A 118 -9.78 11.89 -17.17
N THR A 119 -10.71 11.94 -16.21
CA THR A 119 -11.17 10.79 -15.42
C THR A 119 -12.68 10.73 -15.44
N TYR A 120 -13.22 9.53 -15.61
CA TYR A 120 -14.64 9.25 -15.48
C TYR A 120 -14.84 8.05 -14.57
N GLU A 121 -15.71 8.19 -13.59
CA GLU A 121 -15.98 7.18 -12.58
C GLU A 121 -17.47 6.84 -12.55
N ALA A 122 -17.79 5.59 -12.27
CA ALA A 122 -19.14 5.18 -11.96
C ALA A 122 -19.60 5.87 -10.66
N PRO A 123 -20.89 6.20 -10.49
CA PRO A 123 -21.38 6.85 -9.28
C PRO A 123 -21.08 6.09 -7.97
N GLN A 124 -20.93 4.77 -8.04
CA GLN A 124 -20.65 3.88 -6.92
C GLN A 124 -19.18 3.41 -6.90
N PHE A 125 -18.28 4.13 -7.58
CA PHE A 125 -16.87 3.76 -7.65
C PHE A 125 -16.22 3.81 -6.27
N VAL A 126 -15.54 2.73 -5.90
CA VAL A 126 -14.71 2.61 -4.70
C VAL A 126 -13.34 2.18 -5.17
N SER A 127 -12.29 2.93 -4.82
CA SER A 127 -10.92 2.59 -5.21
C SER A 127 -10.48 1.25 -4.65
N GLN A 128 -9.47 0.63 -5.26
CA GLN A 128 -8.91 -0.64 -4.81
C GLN A 128 -8.32 -0.51 -3.40
N GLU A 129 -7.69 0.64 -3.10
CA GLU A 129 -7.20 1.02 -1.77
C GLU A 129 -8.33 1.00 -0.74
N GLN A 130 -9.45 1.67 -1.05
CA GLN A 130 -10.57 1.75 -0.13
C GLN A 130 -11.26 0.39 0.02
N ASN A 131 -11.36 -0.42 -1.04
CA ASN A 131 -11.84 -1.79 -0.93
C ASN A 131 -10.97 -2.61 0.03
N LEU A 132 -9.64 -2.50 -0.04
CA LEU A 132 -8.75 -3.17 0.94
C LEU A 132 -8.96 -2.67 2.36
N ARG A 133 -9.11 -1.36 2.54
CA ARG A 133 -9.40 -0.75 3.85
C ARG A 133 -10.79 -1.10 4.40
N ASN A 134 -11.72 -1.53 3.56
CA ASN A 134 -13.03 -2.04 3.98
C ASN A 134 -13.04 -3.57 4.16
N GLY A 135 -11.89 -4.22 3.95
CA GLY A 135 -11.78 -5.66 3.99
C GLY A 135 -12.29 -6.42 2.76
N ASP A 136 -12.67 -5.72 1.70
CA ASP A 136 -13.17 -6.29 0.43
C ASP A 136 -12.00 -6.69 -0.51
N VAL A 137 -11.13 -7.61 -0.06
CA VAL A 137 -9.93 -8.04 -0.81
C VAL A 137 -10.26 -8.57 -2.20
N ASP A 138 -11.32 -9.36 -2.32
CA ASP A 138 -11.74 -9.93 -3.61
C ASP A 138 -12.22 -8.86 -4.59
N LYS A 139 -12.87 -7.79 -4.10
CA LYS A 139 -13.25 -6.66 -4.96
C LYS A 139 -12.01 -5.88 -5.40
N ALA A 140 -11.09 -5.61 -4.47
CA ALA A 140 -9.86 -4.86 -4.77
C ALA A 140 -9.00 -5.56 -5.83
N TYR A 141 -8.71 -6.85 -5.66
CA TYR A 141 -7.86 -7.63 -6.57
C TYR A 141 -8.61 -8.23 -7.77
N GLY A 142 -9.94 -8.28 -7.70
CA GLY A 142 -10.77 -8.83 -8.77
C GLY A 142 -11.03 -7.88 -9.94
N VAL A 143 -10.66 -6.59 -9.85
CA VAL A 143 -10.79 -5.63 -10.95
C VAL A 143 -9.97 -6.08 -12.16
N THR A 144 -10.57 -6.01 -13.35
CA THR A 144 -9.83 -6.15 -14.63
C THR A 144 -9.42 -4.77 -15.11
N LEU A 145 -8.12 -4.58 -15.37
CA LEU A 145 -7.61 -3.39 -16.05
C LEU A 145 -7.38 -3.71 -17.53
N ILE A 146 -7.89 -2.86 -18.42
CA ILE A 146 -7.55 -2.84 -19.84
C ILE A 146 -6.85 -1.53 -20.15
N VAL A 147 -5.60 -1.66 -20.59
CA VAL A 147 -4.78 -0.54 -21.04
C VAL A 147 -4.85 -0.48 -22.56
N VAL A 148 -5.13 0.70 -23.11
CA VAL A 148 -5.15 0.95 -24.55
C VAL A 148 -4.19 2.08 -24.85
N GLY A 149 -3.22 1.85 -25.72
CA GLY A 149 -2.34 2.90 -26.22
C GLY A 149 -2.65 3.24 -27.67
N VAL A 150 -2.63 4.52 -27.99
CA VAL A 150 -2.95 5.05 -29.31
C VAL A 150 -1.94 6.10 -29.73
N ARG A 151 -1.46 5.98 -30.96
CA ARG A 151 -0.69 7.02 -31.64
C ARG A 151 -1.53 7.63 -32.76
N LEU A 152 -1.54 8.95 -32.83
CA LEU A 152 -2.22 9.69 -33.88
C LEU A 152 -1.42 9.71 -35.19
N ARG A 153 -2.08 9.97 -36.31
CA ARG A 153 -1.46 10.11 -37.64
C ARG A 153 -0.59 11.36 -37.74
N HIS A 154 -1.01 12.42 -37.06
CA HIS A 154 -0.35 13.71 -37.05
C HIS A 154 -0.29 14.23 -35.62
N ASP A 155 0.86 14.74 -35.24
CA ASP A 155 1.10 15.44 -33.97
C ASP A 155 0.71 16.93 -34.16
N SER A 156 -0.58 17.18 -34.43
CA SER A 156 -1.13 18.50 -34.73
C SER A 156 -2.33 18.82 -33.83
N PRO A 157 -2.53 20.08 -33.40
CA PRO A 157 -3.65 20.48 -32.54
C PRO A 157 -5.03 20.04 -33.06
N GLU A 158 -5.23 20.04 -34.38
CA GLU A 158 -6.50 19.62 -35.01
C GLU A 158 -6.74 18.11 -34.83
N ALA A 159 -5.69 17.30 -34.91
CA ALA A 159 -5.78 15.85 -34.70
C ALA A 159 -6.03 15.52 -33.23
N GLU A 160 -5.41 16.25 -32.29
CA GLU A 160 -5.67 16.12 -30.86
C GLU A 160 -7.12 16.53 -30.52
N ALA A 161 -7.61 17.64 -31.09
CA ALA A 161 -8.99 18.10 -30.88
C ALA A 161 -10.02 17.10 -31.42
N GLU A 162 -9.78 16.52 -32.60
CA GLU A 162 -10.63 15.47 -33.17
C GLU A 162 -10.59 14.18 -32.34
N TRP A 163 -9.41 13.81 -31.82
CA TRP A 163 -9.26 12.69 -30.90
C TRP A 163 -10.06 12.88 -29.61
N ASP A 164 -9.99 14.07 -29.01
CA ASP A 164 -10.73 14.44 -27.81
C ASP A 164 -12.23 14.46 -28.05
N ARG A 165 -12.67 15.06 -29.16
CA ARG A 165 -14.09 15.07 -29.58
C ARG A 165 -14.62 13.65 -29.71
N TRP A 166 -13.93 12.78 -30.44
CA TRP A 166 -14.33 11.39 -30.61
C TRP A 166 -14.44 10.67 -29.26
N TYR A 167 -13.46 10.88 -28.36
CA TYR A 167 -13.49 10.25 -27.05
C TYR A 167 -14.73 10.66 -26.24
N GLU A 168 -15.02 11.96 -26.15
CA GLU A 168 -16.10 12.50 -25.34
C GLU A 168 -17.49 12.21 -25.92
N GLU A 169 -17.65 12.35 -27.24
CA GLU A 169 -18.96 12.27 -27.90
C GLU A 169 -19.31 10.84 -28.31
N ASP A 170 -18.33 10.06 -28.76
CA ASP A 170 -18.56 8.80 -29.46
C ASP A 170 -18.10 7.56 -28.68
N HIS A 171 -17.00 7.65 -27.91
CA HIS A 171 -16.38 6.48 -27.27
C HIS A 171 -16.81 6.28 -25.81
N ILE A 172 -16.68 7.29 -24.96
CA ILE A 172 -16.95 7.20 -23.52
C ILE A 172 -18.43 6.95 -23.21
N PRO A 173 -19.41 7.65 -23.84
CA PRO A 173 -20.81 7.47 -23.49
C PRO A 173 -21.33 6.02 -23.57
N PRO A 174 -21.06 5.24 -24.65
CA PRO A 174 -21.41 3.81 -24.65
C PRO A 174 -20.53 2.97 -23.73
N LEU A 175 -19.24 3.33 -23.54
CA LEU A 175 -18.34 2.57 -22.67
C LEU A 175 -18.82 2.58 -21.21
N ARG A 176 -19.34 3.71 -20.72
CA ARG A 176 -19.91 3.83 -19.36
C ARG A 176 -21.18 2.99 -19.15
N LYS A 177 -21.80 2.51 -20.22
CA LYS A 177 -22.97 1.63 -20.17
C LYS A 177 -22.61 0.15 -20.10
N VAL A 178 -21.33 -0.20 -20.28
CA VAL A 178 -20.88 -1.58 -20.12
C VAL A 178 -21.16 -2.04 -18.69
N PRO A 179 -21.93 -3.12 -18.48
CA PRO A 179 -22.19 -3.63 -17.14
C PRO A 179 -20.88 -3.91 -16.40
N GLY A 180 -20.72 -3.37 -15.19
CA GLY A 180 -19.49 -3.50 -14.42
C GLY A 180 -18.37 -2.52 -14.80
N TRP A 181 -18.60 -1.53 -15.66
CA TRP A 181 -17.67 -0.40 -15.82
C TRP A 181 -17.48 0.34 -14.50
N LEU A 182 -16.22 0.55 -14.09
CA LEU A 182 -15.87 1.22 -12.84
C LEU A 182 -15.30 2.60 -13.09
N ARG A 183 -14.27 2.69 -13.94
CA ARG A 183 -13.52 3.91 -14.17
C ARG A 183 -12.81 3.87 -15.52
N THR A 184 -12.71 5.03 -16.17
CA THR A 184 -11.85 5.25 -17.33
C THR A 184 -11.00 6.49 -17.10
N ARG A 185 -9.68 6.38 -17.30
CA ARG A 185 -8.73 7.49 -17.21
C ARG A 185 -7.97 7.64 -18.53
N ARG A 186 -7.91 8.86 -19.06
CA ARG A 186 -7.21 9.20 -20.30
C ARG A 186 -5.95 9.97 -19.97
N TYR A 187 -4.88 9.66 -20.67
CA TYR A 187 -3.59 10.31 -20.52
C TYR A 187 -2.96 10.60 -21.88
N ARG A 188 -2.02 11.55 -21.90
CA ARG A 188 -1.19 11.95 -23.04
C ARG A 188 0.28 11.91 -22.62
N THR A 189 1.21 11.62 -23.53
CA THR A 189 2.66 11.74 -23.24
C THR A 189 2.97 13.03 -22.48
N SER A 190 3.71 12.89 -21.39
CA SER A 190 3.90 13.96 -20.42
C SER A 190 4.80 15.08 -20.92
N VAL A 191 4.52 16.30 -20.47
CA VAL A 191 5.38 17.49 -20.67
C VAL A 191 6.82 17.28 -20.21
N ILE A 192 7.08 16.38 -19.25
CA ILE A 192 8.45 16.14 -18.75
C ILE A 192 9.30 15.26 -19.69
N GLU A 193 8.68 14.60 -20.68
CA GLU A 193 9.41 13.83 -21.71
C GLU A 193 10.12 14.76 -22.71
N ASP A 194 9.66 16.01 -22.83
CA ASP A 194 10.27 17.05 -23.66
C ASP A 194 11.47 17.73 -22.96
N VAL A 195 11.68 17.46 -21.67
CA VAL A 195 12.83 17.97 -20.91
C VAL A 195 14.06 17.10 -21.24
N PRO A 196 15.20 17.66 -21.69
CA PRO A 196 16.42 16.90 -21.90
C PRO A 196 16.93 16.34 -20.57
N LEU A 197 16.56 15.11 -20.25
CA LEU A 197 17.05 14.39 -19.08
C LEU A 197 17.99 13.31 -19.60
N GLU A 198 19.28 13.40 -19.27
CA GLU A 198 20.34 12.46 -19.69
C GLU A 198 20.03 10.99 -19.35
N ALA A 199 19.07 10.75 -18.44
CA ALA A 199 18.64 9.44 -17.97
C ALA A 199 17.24 9.00 -18.46
N ILE A 200 16.59 9.75 -19.35
CA ILE A 200 15.28 9.42 -19.91
C ILE A 200 15.42 9.36 -21.43
N GLN A 201 15.20 8.17 -21.99
CA GLN A 201 15.21 7.98 -23.42
C GLN A 201 13.99 8.68 -24.02
N ARG A 202 14.24 9.79 -24.76
CA ARG A 202 13.19 10.62 -25.37
C ARG A 202 12.17 9.76 -26.13
N CYS A 203 10.89 9.89 -25.81
CA CYS A 203 9.83 9.43 -26.69
C CYS A 203 9.51 10.54 -27.70
N SER A 204 10.04 10.44 -28.92
CA SER A 204 9.89 11.51 -29.93
C SER A 204 8.49 11.59 -30.57
N THR A 205 7.49 10.90 -30.01
CA THR A 205 6.16 10.72 -30.63
C THR A 205 5.09 10.70 -29.56
N ILE A 206 4.07 11.53 -29.69
CA ILE A 206 2.96 11.62 -28.74
C ILE A 206 2.15 10.31 -28.80
N GLU A 207 1.93 9.70 -27.64
CA GLU A 207 1.07 8.55 -27.43
C GLU A 207 0.01 8.91 -26.38
N TYR A 208 -1.22 8.49 -26.63
CA TYR A 208 -2.32 8.55 -25.68
C TYR A 208 -2.51 7.20 -25.03
N LEU A 209 -2.79 7.22 -23.72
CA LEU A 209 -3.04 6.03 -22.94
C LEU A 209 -4.45 6.11 -22.34
N THR A 210 -5.19 5.00 -22.36
CA THR A 210 -6.47 4.89 -21.67
C THR A 210 -6.47 3.66 -20.78
N LEU A 211 -6.73 3.88 -19.50
CA LEU A 211 -6.88 2.84 -18.49
C LEU A 211 -8.37 2.64 -18.23
N ASN A 212 -8.88 1.46 -18.51
CA ASN A 212 -10.28 1.09 -18.29
C ASN A 212 -10.36 0.00 -17.22
N GLU A 213 -11.10 0.29 -16.15
CA GLU A 213 -11.27 -0.60 -15.02
C GLU A 213 -12.68 -1.16 -15.01
N PHE A 214 -12.79 -2.48 -14.90
CA PHE A 214 -14.05 -3.21 -14.87
C PHE A 214 -14.13 -4.10 -13.63
N ALA A 215 -15.33 -4.20 -13.06
CA ALA A 215 -15.64 -5.02 -11.91
C ALA A 215 -15.34 -6.51 -12.19
N PRO A 216 -15.08 -7.31 -11.13
CA PRO A 216 -14.89 -8.75 -11.27
C PRO A 216 -16.07 -9.41 -12.00
N GLY A 217 -15.79 -10.36 -12.90
CA GLY A 217 -16.83 -11.11 -13.62
C GLY A 217 -17.54 -10.33 -14.74
N THR A 218 -17.14 -9.09 -15.03
CA THR A 218 -17.70 -8.29 -16.14
C THR A 218 -17.53 -9.01 -17.49
N ALA A 219 -18.62 -9.09 -18.27
CA ALA A 219 -18.63 -9.60 -19.64
C ALA A 219 -18.04 -8.59 -20.63
N ILE A 220 -16.73 -8.35 -20.54
CA ILE A 220 -16.00 -7.45 -21.42
C ILE A 220 -16.13 -7.97 -22.86
N GLY A 221 -16.70 -7.14 -23.73
CA GLY A 221 -16.94 -7.48 -25.15
C GLY A 221 -18.41 -7.71 -25.50
N GLY A 222 -19.32 -7.56 -24.52
CA GLY A 222 -20.76 -7.52 -24.74
C GLY A 222 -21.25 -6.35 -25.61
N PRO A 223 -22.57 -6.25 -25.86
CA PRO A 223 -23.15 -5.32 -26.84
C PRO A 223 -22.74 -3.86 -26.65
N GLU A 224 -22.77 -3.36 -25.42
CA GLU A 224 -22.40 -1.98 -25.10
C GLU A 224 -20.92 -1.72 -25.35
N HIS A 225 -20.06 -2.70 -25.05
CA HIS A 225 -18.62 -2.60 -25.32
C HIS A 225 -18.35 -2.63 -26.83
N GLN A 226 -19.10 -3.43 -27.60
CA GLN A 226 -19.00 -3.44 -29.05
C GLN A 226 -19.42 -2.10 -29.67
N ILE A 227 -20.43 -1.43 -29.13
CA ILE A 227 -20.82 -0.08 -29.58
C ILE A 227 -19.65 0.90 -29.36
N ALA A 228 -19.03 0.88 -28.18
CA ALA A 228 -17.89 1.73 -27.86
C ALA A 228 -16.66 1.45 -28.74
N ILE A 229 -16.35 0.17 -29.00
CA ILE A 229 -15.23 -0.20 -29.86
C ILE A 229 -15.49 0.21 -31.32
N LYS A 230 -16.69 -0.04 -31.84
CA LYS A 230 -17.05 0.26 -33.24
C LYS A 230 -17.13 1.76 -33.52
N SER A 231 -17.30 2.59 -32.49
CA SER A 231 -17.33 4.04 -32.65
C SER A 231 -16.01 4.60 -33.18
N GLU A 232 -14.88 3.88 -33.08
CA GLU A 232 -13.58 4.30 -33.65
C GLU A 232 -13.67 4.61 -35.16
N SER A 233 -14.57 3.96 -35.89
CA SER A 233 -14.84 4.28 -37.31
C SER A 233 -15.30 5.73 -37.56
N ARG A 234 -15.69 6.47 -36.52
CA ARG A 234 -16.10 7.88 -36.57
C ARG A 234 -14.93 8.86 -36.46
N THR A 235 -13.70 8.36 -36.32
CA THR A 235 -12.50 9.17 -36.36
C THR A 235 -11.49 8.59 -37.34
N ASN A 236 -10.68 9.45 -37.95
CA ASN A 236 -9.64 9.06 -38.90
C ASN A 236 -8.23 9.37 -38.38
N VAL A 237 -8.08 9.92 -37.18
CA VAL A 237 -6.78 10.38 -36.66
C VAL A 237 -5.95 9.27 -36.04
N VAL A 238 -6.52 8.08 -35.79
CA VAL A 238 -5.78 6.93 -35.25
C VAL A 238 -4.84 6.34 -36.31
N ALA A 239 -3.54 6.27 -35.99
CA ALA A 239 -2.52 5.64 -36.83
C ALA A 239 -2.17 4.24 -36.36
N ARG A 240 -1.95 4.09 -35.06
CA ARG A 240 -1.62 2.81 -34.43
C ARG A 240 -2.35 2.71 -33.10
N LYS A 241 -2.81 1.50 -32.79
CA LYS A 241 -3.49 1.18 -31.55
C LYS A 241 -3.01 -0.16 -31.03
N TRP A 242 -2.90 -0.29 -29.72
CA TRP A 242 -2.70 -1.54 -29.02
C TRP A 242 -3.59 -1.61 -27.80
N ARG A 243 -3.87 -2.83 -27.32
CA ARG A 243 -4.56 -3.06 -26.05
C ARG A 243 -3.86 -4.16 -25.27
N HIS A 244 -3.90 -4.09 -23.95
CA HIS A 244 -3.40 -5.15 -23.08
C HIS A 244 -4.27 -5.28 -21.82
N SER A 245 -4.57 -6.52 -21.42
CA SER A 245 -5.43 -6.81 -20.26
C SER A 245 -4.65 -7.35 -19.07
N TYR A 246 -4.98 -6.88 -17.87
CA TYR A 246 -4.25 -7.14 -16.65
C TYR A 246 -5.16 -7.43 -15.44
N LYS A 247 -4.62 -8.17 -14.46
CA LYS A 247 -5.13 -8.26 -13.09
C LYS A 247 -4.13 -7.69 -12.10
N MET A 248 -4.62 -7.06 -11.04
CA MET A 248 -3.75 -6.55 -9.99
C MET A 248 -3.06 -7.73 -9.30
N HIS A 249 -1.73 -7.66 -9.23
CA HIS A 249 -0.88 -8.58 -8.48
C HIS A 249 -0.63 -8.06 -7.07
N TYR A 250 -0.37 -6.76 -6.94
CA TYR A 250 -0.06 -6.13 -5.67
C TYR A 250 -0.40 -4.64 -5.66
N LEU A 251 -0.96 -4.16 -4.56
CA LEU A 251 -1.16 -2.73 -4.32
C LEU A 251 0.04 -2.16 -3.55
N GLN A 252 0.68 -1.12 -4.08
CA GLN A 252 1.85 -0.48 -3.48
C GLN A 252 1.42 0.59 -2.49
N THR A 253 2.16 0.71 -1.38
CA THR A 253 1.86 1.68 -0.32
C THR A 253 3.14 2.31 0.19
N ARG A 254 3.00 3.30 1.08
CA ARG A 254 4.14 3.98 1.73
C ARG A 254 4.90 3.10 2.73
N ALA A 255 4.36 1.94 3.08
CA ALA A 255 4.91 1.02 4.06
C ALA A 255 5.04 -0.40 3.48
N ALA A 256 6.26 -0.96 3.56
CA ALA A 256 6.53 -2.34 3.18
C ALA A 256 5.66 -3.31 3.99
N ARG A 257 5.01 -4.27 3.33
CA ARG A 257 4.09 -5.20 4.00
C ARG A 257 3.96 -6.57 3.32
N ASP A 258 4.75 -6.87 2.30
CA ASP A 258 4.65 -8.14 1.57
C ASP A 258 5.40 -9.26 2.29
N LEU A 259 4.77 -9.80 3.33
CA LEU A 259 5.29 -10.96 4.05
C LEU A 259 5.30 -12.22 3.18
N ALA A 260 4.40 -12.35 2.20
CA ALA A 260 4.34 -13.52 1.32
C ALA A 260 5.61 -13.66 0.47
N ALA A 261 6.14 -12.53 -0.01
CA ALA A 261 7.40 -12.50 -0.75
C ALA A 261 8.62 -12.93 0.08
N LEU A 262 8.53 -12.84 1.42
CA LEU A 262 9.59 -13.22 2.36
C LEU A 262 9.48 -14.67 2.87
N GLN A 263 8.41 -15.40 2.53
CA GLN A 263 8.23 -16.82 2.88
C GLN A 263 9.09 -17.74 1.98
N ARG A 264 10.41 -17.59 2.08
CA ARG A 264 11.39 -18.36 1.32
C ARG A 264 12.62 -18.69 2.17
N SER A 265 13.19 -19.86 1.91
CA SER A 265 14.38 -20.33 2.63
C SER A 265 15.66 -19.80 1.97
N LYS A 266 16.72 -19.64 2.76
CA LYS A 266 18.10 -19.37 2.29
C LYS A 266 18.28 -18.01 1.57
N ILE A 267 17.62 -16.97 2.07
CA ILE A 267 17.82 -15.59 1.61
C ILE A 267 18.44 -14.79 2.74
N GLU A 268 19.43 -13.98 2.37
CA GLU A 268 20.08 -13.07 3.31
C GLU A 268 19.07 -12.03 3.81
N GLU A 269 19.22 -11.66 5.08
CA GLU A 269 18.56 -10.50 5.63
C GLU A 269 18.88 -9.27 4.76
N PHE A 270 17.87 -8.45 4.50
CA PHE A 270 18.08 -7.17 3.86
C PHE A 270 17.94 -6.05 4.87
N VAL A 271 18.85 -5.08 4.80
CA VAL A 271 18.81 -3.81 5.53
C VAL A 271 18.99 -2.69 4.49
N SER A 272 18.10 -1.71 4.52
CA SER A 272 18.20 -0.55 3.63
C SER A 272 19.47 0.27 3.91
N PRO A 273 20.01 1.02 2.94
CA PRO A 273 21.23 1.80 3.12
C PRO A 273 21.18 2.81 4.29
N ASP A 274 19.99 3.30 4.66
CA ASP A 274 19.76 4.19 5.80
C ASP A 274 19.55 3.46 7.14
N GLY A 275 19.48 2.12 7.13
CA GLY A 275 19.24 1.28 8.30
C GLY A 275 17.82 1.34 8.85
N LEU A 276 16.89 2.02 8.17
CA LEU A 276 15.53 2.25 8.66
C LEU A 276 14.52 1.20 8.21
N THR A 277 14.87 0.34 7.27
CA THR A 277 14.02 -0.76 6.79
C THR A 277 14.83 -2.04 6.78
N ARG A 278 14.28 -3.10 7.36
CA ARG A 278 14.90 -4.41 7.46
C ARG A 278 13.87 -5.48 7.17
N THR A 279 14.26 -6.50 6.40
CA THR A 279 13.38 -7.63 6.10
C THR A 279 14.09 -8.94 6.39
N LEU A 280 13.41 -9.84 7.09
CA LEU A 280 13.89 -11.18 7.38
C LEU A 280 13.02 -12.20 6.65
N SER A 281 13.65 -12.95 5.74
CA SER A 281 13.00 -14.09 5.10
C SER A 281 13.03 -15.33 6.00
N GLY A 282 12.03 -16.19 5.88
CA GLY A 282 12.01 -17.45 6.61
C GLY A 282 10.62 -18.05 6.77
N PRO A 283 10.49 -19.10 7.60
CA PRO A 283 9.20 -19.69 7.92
C PRO A 283 8.30 -18.74 8.73
N TRP A 284 8.88 -17.71 9.35
CA TRP A 284 8.16 -16.64 10.02
C TRP A 284 8.79 -15.30 9.61
N PRO A 285 8.40 -14.75 8.45
CA PRO A 285 9.05 -13.55 7.95
C PRO A 285 8.68 -12.32 8.77
N SER A 286 9.55 -11.30 8.71
CA SER A 286 9.30 -10.00 9.32
C SER A 286 9.78 -8.85 8.46
N ILE A 287 9.11 -7.70 8.64
CA ILE A 287 9.43 -6.41 8.05
C ILE A 287 9.48 -5.40 9.19
N GLU A 288 10.67 -4.87 9.48
CA GLU A 288 10.87 -3.74 10.37
C GLU A 288 11.04 -2.47 9.51
N SER A 289 10.26 -1.43 9.79
CA SER A 289 10.27 -0.20 9.00
C SER A 289 9.58 0.93 9.77
N TYR A 290 9.21 2.01 9.09
CA TYR A 290 8.58 3.18 9.71
C TYR A 290 7.49 3.79 8.83
N ILE A 291 6.61 4.53 9.49
CA ILE A 291 5.51 5.30 8.91
C ILE A 291 5.65 6.74 9.42
N THR A 292 5.50 7.70 8.50
CA THR A 292 5.40 9.12 8.85
C THR A 292 3.93 9.50 8.94
N THR A 293 3.49 9.92 10.11
CA THR A 293 2.10 10.31 10.40
C THR A 293 1.76 11.68 9.79
N ARG A 294 0.47 12.04 9.78
CA ARG A 294 -0.03 13.32 9.25
C ARG A 294 0.53 14.55 9.94
N ASP A 295 1.00 14.40 11.19
CA ASP A 295 1.68 15.45 11.95
C ASP A 295 3.22 15.35 11.89
N ASN A 296 3.75 14.55 10.96
CA ASN A 296 5.18 14.35 10.68
C ASN A 296 5.96 13.63 11.79
N MET A 297 5.28 12.85 12.62
CA MET A 297 5.93 11.98 13.59
C MET A 297 6.31 10.65 12.94
N ILE A 298 7.34 9.99 13.47
CA ILE A 298 7.80 8.69 13.00
C ILE A 298 7.29 7.61 13.95
N VAL A 299 6.44 6.72 13.43
CA VAL A 299 6.03 5.49 14.11
C VAL A 299 6.84 4.35 13.50
N LYS A 300 7.68 3.70 14.31
CA LYS A 300 8.37 2.50 13.84
C LYS A 300 7.43 1.31 13.96
N TYR A 301 7.52 0.36 13.03
CA TYR A 301 6.75 -0.86 13.09
C TYR A 301 7.58 -2.11 12.80
N SER A 302 7.12 -3.24 13.36
CA SER A 302 7.52 -4.59 12.97
C SER A 302 6.26 -5.36 12.59
N LEU A 303 6.10 -5.68 11.31
CA LEU A 303 5.06 -6.56 10.79
C LEU A 303 5.65 -7.95 10.60
N GLU A 304 5.05 -8.99 11.18
CA GLU A 304 5.59 -10.35 11.10
C GLU A 304 4.49 -11.41 11.00
N GLY A 305 4.83 -12.52 10.37
CA GLY A 305 4.00 -13.72 10.35
C GLY A 305 3.62 -14.23 8.97
N LEU A 306 2.59 -15.06 8.94
CA LEU A 306 2.18 -15.82 7.77
C LEU A 306 1.01 -15.12 7.08
N THR A 307 1.16 -14.83 5.79
CA THR A 307 0.02 -14.50 4.92
C THR A 307 -0.66 -15.78 4.49
N THR A 308 -1.96 -15.91 4.73
CA THR A 308 -2.75 -16.95 4.06
C THR A 308 -3.43 -16.35 2.84
N GLY A 309 -3.27 -17.00 1.69
CA GLY A 309 -3.91 -16.58 0.46
C GLY A 309 -5.43 -16.45 0.64
N LYS A 310 -5.96 -15.30 0.22
CA LYS A 310 -7.38 -14.95 0.10
C LYS A 310 -8.21 -15.10 1.39
N GLY A 311 -7.94 -14.23 2.35
CA GLY A 311 -8.78 -14.04 3.54
C GLY A 311 -8.14 -13.07 4.54
N HIS A 312 -8.96 -12.43 5.37
CA HIS A 312 -8.46 -11.66 6.51
C HIS A 312 -7.77 -12.61 7.48
N SER A 313 -6.44 -12.56 7.52
CA SER A 313 -5.70 -13.22 8.59
C SER A 313 -5.93 -12.41 9.87
N PRO A 314 -6.33 -13.04 10.99
CA PRO A 314 -6.47 -12.31 12.23
C PRO A 314 -5.17 -11.59 12.59
N LEU A 315 -5.26 -10.27 12.77
CA LEU A 315 -4.13 -9.39 13.03
C LEU A 315 -4.14 -8.94 14.48
N LEU A 316 -3.07 -9.27 15.19
CA LEU A 316 -2.79 -8.74 16.52
C LEU A 316 -1.97 -7.46 16.39
N VAL A 317 -2.49 -6.34 16.89
CA VAL A 317 -1.79 -5.05 16.89
C VAL A 317 -1.32 -4.73 18.30
N LEU A 318 -0.01 -4.55 18.46
CA LEU A 318 0.68 -4.41 19.74
C LEU A 318 1.40 -3.06 19.77
N CYS A 319 0.82 -2.11 20.47
CA CYS A 319 1.30 -0.73 20.54
C CYS A 319 2.12 -0.53 21.81
N THR A 320 3.26 0.12 21.68
CA THR A 320 4.08 0.61 22.80
C THR A 320 4.11 2.14 22.80
N TRP A 321 4.07 2.72 24.00
CA TRP A 321 4.10 4.17 24.24
C TRP A 321 4.94 4.50 25.49
N ALA A 322 5.39 5.76 25.60
CA ALA A 322 6.22 6.29 26.71
C ALA A 322 7.52 5.51 26.98
N ASP A 323 8.49 5.66 26.06
CA ASP A 323 9.85 5.10 26.16
C ASP A 323 9.93 3.56 26.20
N LEU A 324 8.84 2.89 25.84
CA LEU A 324 8.83 1.46 25.59
C LEU A 324 9.20 1.17 24.14
N SER A 325 9.94 0.07 23.94
CA SER A 325 10.21 -0.52 22.63
C SER A 325 9.27 -1.69 22.37
N TRP A 326 8.99 -2.00 21.10
CA TRP A 326 8.28 -3.21 20.69
C TRP A 326 8.92 -4.51 21.18
N ALA A 327 10.19 -4.46 21.62
CA ALA A 327 10.89 -5.60 22.20
C ALA A 327 10.20 -6.13 23.47
N HIS A 328 9.41 -5.32 24.17
CA HIS A 328 8.63 -5.78 25.32
C HIS A 328 7.58 -6.83 24.95
N TRP A 329 7.11 -6.82 23.70
CA TRP A 329 6.16 -7.79 23.18
C TRP A 329 6.80 -9.12 22.75
N GLU A 330 8.12 -9.22 22.72
CA GLU A 330 8.86 -10.35 22.14
C GLU A 330 8.46 -11.70 22.76
N SER A 331 8.32 -11.76 24.09
CA SER A 331 7.92 -12.97 24.80
C SER A 331 6.52 -13.44 24.41
N LEU A 332 5.57 -12.49 24.31
CA LEU A 332 4.19 -12.78 23.90
C LEU A 332 4.14 -13.25 22.45
N VAL A 333 4.78 -12.51 21.54
CA VAL A 333 4.83 -12.85 20.12
C VAL A 333 5.45 -14.23 19.91
N ARG A 334 6.56 -14.56 20.59
CA ARG A 334 7.16 -15.89 20.53
C ARG A 334 6.27 -16.98 21.10
N ALA A 335 5.51 -16.70 22.17
CA ALA A 335 4.55 -17.67 22.72
C ALA A 335 3.46 -17.99 21.68
N LEU A 336 2.89 -16.96 21.04
CA LEU A 336 1.89 -17.10 19.98
C LEU A 336 2.45 -17.82 18.73
N GLN A 337 3.67 -17.49 18.31
CA GLN A 337 4.36 -18.13 17.18
C GLN A 337 4.52 -19.65 17.38
N ARG A 338 4.87 -20.09 18.60
CA ARG A 338 5.06 -21.53 18.91
C ARG A 338 3.76 -22.33 18.82
N ARG A 339 2.61 -21.68 18.92
CA ARG A 339 1.29 -22.33 18.94
C ARG A 339 0.73 -22.67 17.55
N SER A 340 1.55 -22.51 16.49
CA SER A 340 1.27 -22.91 15.10
C SER A 340 -0.14 -22.57 14.60
N GLY A 341 -0.32 -21.37 14.06
CA GLY A 341 -1.36 -21.07 13.05
C GLY A 341 -2.85 -21.09 13.47
N GLU A 342 -3.21 -21.48 14.70
CA GLU A 342 -4.61 -21.53 15.19
C GLU A 342 -5.05 -20.25 15.92
N ILE A 343 -4.13 -19.52 16.57
CA ILE A 343 -4.47 -18.35 17.40
C ILE A 343 -4.22 -17.04 16.64
N CYS A 344 -3.01 -16.80 16.14
CA CYS A 344 -2.70 -15.58 15.42
C CYS A 344 -1.65 -15.84 14.36
N ARG A 345 -1.90 -15.39 13.12
CA ARG A 345 -0.98 -15.62 11.99
C ARG A 345 -0.13 -14.41 11.69
N GLN A 346 -0.54 -13.21 12.11
CA GLN A 346 0.21 -11.98 11.89
C GLN A 346 0.16 -11.08 13.11
N SER A 347 1.29 -10.47 13.44
CA SER A 347 1.36 -9.41 14.43
C SER A 347 1.99 -8.15 13.84
N LEU A 348 1.40 -7.01 14.19
CA LEU A 348 1.95 -5.69 13.93
C LEU A 348 2.34 -5.07 15.26
N ARG A 349 3.63 -4.86 15.49
CA ARG A 349 4.13 -4.12 16.64
C ARG A 349 4.41 -2.68 16.25
N LEU A 350 3.91 -1.72 17.03
CA LEU A 350 4.06 -0.29 16.79
C LEU A 350 4.78 0.38 17.97
N GLU A 351 5.78 1.20 17.68
CA GLU A 351 6.43 2.10 18.63
C GLU A 351 5.93 3.52 18.37
N PHE A 352 4.97 3.97 19.20
CA PHE A 352 4.44 5.32 19.07
C PHE A 352 5.40 6.35 19.69
N PRO A 353 5.61 7.49 19.01
CA PRO A 353 6.44 8.55 19.52
C PRO A 353 5.77 9.27 20.68
N VAL A 354 6.57 9.80 21.61
CA VAL A 354 6.08 10.63 22.71
C VAL A 354 6.04 12.09 22.27
N ARG A 355 4.86 12.73 22.31
CA ARG A 355 4.75 14.17 22.04
C ARG A 355 5.12 14.98 23.29
N ILE A 356 5.84 16.10 23.13
CA ILE A 356 6.27 16.96 24.26
C ILE A 356 5.09 17.41 25.14
N GLN A 357 3.93 17.68 24.52
CA GLN A 357 2.71 18.05 25.25
C GLN A 357 2.13 16.88 26.07
N GLU A 358 2.32 15.63 25.63
CA GLU A 358 1.88 14.41 26.34
C GLU A 358 2.90 13.96 27.40
N ALA A 359 4.19 14.24 27.16
CA ALA A 359 5.31 13.93 28.05
C ALA A 359 5.21 14.65 29.40
N ALA A 360 4.59 15.83 29.43
CA ALA A 360 4.43 16.62 30.66
C ALA A 360 3.49 15.96 31.69
N GLU A 361 2.67 14.97 31.29
CA GLU A 361 1.56 14.50 32.14
C GLU A 361 1.34 12.97 32.18
N HIS A 362 2.22 12.14 31.58
CA HIS A 362 2.08 10.66 31.57
C HIS A 362 0.66 10.21 31.17
N ALA A 363 0.11 10.84 30.13
CA ALA A 363 -1.31 11.09 29.96
C ALA A 363 -2.12 10.03 29.18
N LEU A 364 -1.72 8.75 29.12
CA LEU A 364 -2.58 7.71 28.50
C LEU A 364 -3.96 7.59 29.17
N SER A 365 -4.08 8.03 30.43
CA SER A 365 -5.37 8.13 31.14
C SER A 365 -6.27 9.27 30.62
N LYS A 366 -5.77 10.19 29.79
CA LYS A 366 -6.50 11.33 29.24
C LYS A 366 -7.03 11.02 27.84
N PHE A 367 -8.28 11.40 27.58
CA PHE A 367 -8.93 11.22 26.29
C PHE A 367 -8.18 11.86 25.11
N SER A 368 -7.55 13.03 25.29
CA SER A 368 -6.82 13.71 24.20
C SER A 368 -5.59 12.94 23.70
N ALA A 369 -4.93 12.16 24.57
CA ALA A 369 -3.83 11.29 24.18
C ALA A 369 -4.35 10.07 23.41
N LEU A 370 -5.52 9.55 23.78
CA LEU A 370 -6.19 8.47 23.06
C LEU A 370 -6.60 8.90 21.64
N ASP A 371 -7.08 10.13 21.46
CA ASP A 371 -7.41 10.67 20.14
C ASP A 371 -6.17 10.80 19.24
N SER A 372 -5.07 11.31 19.79
CA SER A 372 -3.80 11.45 19.05
C SER A 372 -3.25 10.08 18.64
N MET A 373 -3.27 9.11 19.56
CA MET A 373 -2.90 7.73 19.27
C MET A 373 -3.83 7.08 18.25
N ALA A 374 -5.13 7.39 18.27
CA ALA A 374 -6.07 6.88 17.28
C ALA A 374 -5.76 7.41 15.88
N ASN A 375 -5.41 8.69 15.76
CA ASN A 375 -4.98 9.28 14.49
C ASN A 375 -3.69 8.63 13.97
N ASP A 376 -2.70 8.42 14.84
CA ASP A 376 -1.45 7.74 14.45
C ASP A 376 -1.70 6.29 14.03
N LEU A 377 -2.58 5.58 14.74
CA LEU A 377 -2.98 4.22 14.41
C LEU A 377 -3.74 4.16 13.08
N GLU A 378 -4.62 5.13 12.81
CA GLU A 378 -5.32 5.27 11.53
C GLU A 378 -4.33 5.51 10.39
N ASP A 379 -3.34 6.40 10.58
CA ASP A 379 -2.28 6.64 9.59
C ASP A 379 -1.46 5.37 9.34
N CYS A 380 -1.16 4.60 10.38
CA CYS A 380 -0.46 3.32 10.26
C CYS A 380 -1.30 2.31 9.46
N PHE A 381 -2.58 2.20 9.77
CA PHE A 381 -3.50 1.28 9.10
C PHE A 381 -3.70 1.66 7.63
N GLN A 382 -3.80 2.96 7.33
CA GLN A 382 -3.87 3.45 5.97
C GLN A 382 -2.58 3.12 5.19
N ALA A 383 -1.40 3.32 5.78
CA ALA A 383 -0.12 3.02 5.13
C ALA A 383 0.09 1.51 4.90
N LEU A 384 -0.44 0.66 5.78
CA LEU A 384 -0.34 -0.80 5.71
C LEU A 384 -1.55 -1.47 5.04
N MET A 385 -2.57 -0.71 4.62
CA MET A 385 -3.83 -1.22 4.05
C MET A 385 -4.53 -2.23 4.98
N ILE A 386 -4.57 -1.90 6.28
CA ILE A 386 -5.27 -2.65 7.31
C ILE A 386 -6.68 -2.06 7.47
N ASP A 387 -7.71 -2.92 7.44
CA ASP A 387 -9.08 -2.55 7.81
C ASP A 387 -9.21 -2.43 9.33
N LYS A 388 -9.14 -3.57 10.03
CA LYS A 388 -9.24 -3.64 11.49
C LYS A 388 -8.30 -4.65 12.12
N ALA A 389 -7.87 -4.37 13.34
CA ALA A 389 -7.22 -5.35 14.21
C ALA A 389 -8.25 -6.34 14.77
N SER A 390 -7.88 -7.62 14.86
CA SER A 390 -8.64 -8.60 15.63
C SER A 390 -8.53 -8.31 17.13
N LEU A 391 -7.32 -8.01 17.59
CA LEU A 391 -7.04 -7.56 18.94
C LEU A 391 -6.05 -6.41 18.90
N LEU A 392 -6.37 -5.30 19.58
CA LEU A 392 -5.49 -4.16 19.80
C LEU A 392 -5.04 -4.13 21.27
N LEU A 393 -3.75 -4.32 21.54
CA LEU A 393 -3.17 -4.15 22.87
C LEU A 393 -2.27 -2.93 22.89
N ILE A 394 -2.50 -2.04 23.86
CA ILE A 394 -1.72 -0.82 24.02
C ILE A 394 -1.03 -0.85 25.37
N GLN A 395 0.29 -0.80 25.37
CA GLN A 395 1.12 -0.81 26.56
C GLN A 395 1.84 0.54 26.74
N GLY A 396 1.76 1.10 27.94
CA GLY A 396 2.51 2.29 28.33
C GLY A 396 3.06 2.23 29.75
N LEU A 397 4.05 3.08 30.03
CA LEU A 397 4.52 3.34 31.39
C LEU A 397 3.90 4.64 31.92
N GLY A 398 3.07 4.53 32.95
CA GLY A 398 2.58 5.65 33.72
C GLY A 398 3.60 6.05 34.78
N GLY A 399 4.27 7.19 34.61
CA GLY A 399 5.17 7.72 35.62
C GLY A 399 4.44 8.05 36.92
N GLN A 400 5.14 7.95 38.05
CA GLN A 400 4.58 8.41 39.33
C GLN A 400 4.33 9.91 39.26
N THR A 401 3.06 10.33 39.20
CA THR A 401 2.73 11.66 39.70
C THR A 401 3.06 11.65 41.19
N THR A 402 3.87 12.59 41.65
CA THR A 402 4.48 12.61 42.98
C THR A 402 3.48 12.62 44.15
N LYS A 403 2.16 12.60 43.91
CA LYS A 403 1.09 12.62 44.92
C LYS A 403 -0.22 11.90 44.50
N GLY A 404 -0.20 10.94 43.57
CA GLY A 404 -1.40 10.22 43.12
C GLY A 404 -1.36 8.70 43.38
N PRO A 405 -2.52 8.02 43.52
CA PRO A 405 -2.55 6.55 43.55
C PRO A 405 -2.01 5.96 42.22
N PRO A 406 -1.45 4.73 42.24
CA PRO A 406 -1.05 4.04 41.01
C PRO A 406 -2.26 3.96 40.07
N THR A 407 -2.15 4.57 38.91
CA THR A 407 -3.24 4.73 37.94
C THR A 407 -3.40 3.48 37.06
N ARG A 408 -3.81 2.32 37.61
CA ARG A 408 -4.05 1.13 36.77
C ARG A 408 -5.25 1.43 35.89
N VAL A 409 -5.00 1.72 34.61
CA VAL A 409 -6.08 1.84 33.61
C VAL A 409 -5.99 0.62 32.75
N ALA A 410 -6.58 -0.45 33.26
CA ALA A 410 -7.05 -1.59 32.49
C ALA A 410 -8.43 -1.22 31.95
N LYS A 411 -8.55 -0.97 30.64
CA LYS A 411 -9.86 -0.73 30.01
C LYS A 411 -10.02 -1.63 28.80
N SER A 412 -11.12 -2.38 28.76
CA SER A 412 -11.62 -2.97 27.52
C SER A 412 -11.84 -1.84 26.51
N ILE A 413 -11.30 -1.99 25.30
CA ILE A 413 -11.59 -1.15 24.16
C ILE A 413 -12.77 -1.82 23.44
N ASP A 414 -13.95 -1.33 23.76
CA ASP A 414 -15.17 -1.59 23.02
C ASP A 414 -15.97 -0.29 22.93
N ARG A 415 -16.99 -0.27 22.07
CA ARG A 415 -17.84 0.93 21.90
C ARG A 415 -18.56 1.37 23.18
N ALA A 416 -18.69 0.51 24.20
CA ALA A 416 -19.32 0.85 25.47
C ALA A 416 -18.33 1.48 26.47
N ASN A 417 -17.06 1.06 26.45
CA ASN A 417 -16.04 1.43 27.44
C ASN A 417 -15.06 2.50 26.95
N VAL A 418 -14.74 2.51 25.65
CA VAL A 418 -13.97 3.57 24.98
C VAL A 418 -14.70 4.00 23.70
N PRO A 419 -15.73 4.86 23.81
CA PRO A 419 -16.37 5.44 22.65
C PRO A 419 -15.38 6.35 21.92
N GLY A 420 -15.18 6.16 20.61
CA GLY A 420 -14.33 7.04 19.82
C GLY A 420 -13.56 6.32 18.71
N PRO A 421 -12.60 7.00 18.07
CA PRO A 421 -11.92 6.52 16.86
C PRO A 421 -11.16 5.20 17.06
N LEU A 422 -10.62 4.94 18.26
CA LEU A 422 -9.93 3.67 18.57
C LEU A 422 -10.84 2.44 18.44
N ALA A 423 -12.09 2.54 18.91
CA ALA A 423 -13.04 1.42 18.83
C ALA A 423 -13.46 1.08 17.39
N GLU A 424 -13.26 2.01 16.44
CA GLU A 424 -13.51 1.73 15.03
C GLU A 424 -12.38 0.95 14.37
N LEU A 425 -11.17 0.94 14.96
CA LEU A 425 -9.95 0.33 14.40
C LEU A 425 -9.73 -1.13 14.86
N CYS A 426 -10.55 -1.66 15.76
CA CYS A 426 -10.40 -3.03 16.24
C CYS A 426 -11.74 -3.71 16.53
N PHE A 427 -11.77 -5.04 16.46
CA PHE A 427 -12.91 -5.84 16.93
C PHE A 427 -12.90 -5.97 18.46
N SER A 428 -11.72 -6.20 19.02
CA SER A 428 -11.47 -6.23 20.46
C SER A 428 -10.20 -5.45 20.77
N GLY A 429 -10.11 -4.87 21.96
CA GLY A 429 -8.85 -4.28 22.40
C GLY A 429 -8.79 -4.12 23.91
N ALA A 430 -7.58 -3.84 24.40
CA ALA A 430 -7.34 -3.48 25.78
C ALA A 430 -6.22 -2.44 25.87
N ILE A 431 -6.41 -1.45 26.75
CA ILE A 431 -5.35 -0.52 27.14
C ILE A 431 -4.82 -0.99 28.49
N VAL A 432 -3.50 -1.12 28.57
CA VAL A 432 -2.77 -1.53 29.77
C VAL A 432 -1.69 -0.49 30.07
N VAL A 433 -1.79 0.15 31.23
CA VAL A 433 -0.81 1.10 31.71
C VAL A 433 -0.14 0.54 32.96
N SER A 434 1.18 0.35 32.92
CA SER A 434 1.95 -0.12 34.08
C SER A 434 2.52 1.05 34.89
N HIS A 435 2.63 0.90 36.22
CA HIS A 435 3.20 1.94 37.10
C HIS A 435 4.69 1.83 37.31
N SER A 436 5.25 0.68 37.00
CA SER A 436 6.67 0.40 37.14
C SER A 436 7.09 -0.62 36.10
N ARG A 437 8.40 -0.74 35.89
CA ARG A 437 8.96 -1.82 35.06
C ARG A 437 8.63 -3.20 35.62
N GLN A 438 8.53 -3.35 36.94
CA GLN A 438 8.17 -4.62 37.57
C GLN A 438 6.71 -5.01 37.27
N ASP A 439 5.80 -4.04 37.31
CA ASP A 439 4.38 -4.24 36.96
C ASP A 439 4.23 -4.59 35.47
N LEU A 440 4.99 -3.91 34.61
CA LEU A 440 5.08 -4.25 33.19
C LEU A 440 5.56 -5.69 32.96
N GLU A 441 6.62 -6.12 33.64
CA GLU A 441 7.13 -7.49 33.53
C GLU A 441 6.10 -8.53 33.98
N GLN A 442 5.39 -8.28 35.08
CA GLN A 442 4.32 -9.16 35.57
C GLN A 442 3.15 -9.27 34.57
N GLN A 443 2.74 -8.14 33.98
CA GLN A 443 1.70 -8.12 32.95
C GLN A 443 2.13 -8.89 31.70
N MET A 444 3.36 -8.70 31.22
CA MET A 444 3.88 -9.44 30.07
C MET A 444 3.98 -10.94 30.33
N GLN A 445 4.33 -11.34 31.57
CA GLN A 445 4.30 -12.75 31.98
C GLN A 445 2.88 -13.32 31.97
N ALA A 446 1.89 -12.59 32.50
CA ALA A 446 0.50 -13.02 32.50
C ALA A 446 -0.04 -13.19 31.07
N LEU A 447 0.22 -12.24 30.16
CA LEU A 447 -0.15 -12.36 28.75
C LEU A 447 0.51 -13.58 28.08
N GLY A 448 1.77 -13.86 28.41
CA GLY A 448 2.47 -15.06 27.94
C GLY A 448 1.82 -16.36 28.42
N VAL A 449 1.32 -16.40 29.66
CA VAL A 449 0.55 -17.53 30.21
C VAL A 449 -0.78 -17.67 29.48
N PHE A 450 -1.53 -16.58 29.29
CA PHE A 450 -2.80 -16.61 28.55
C PHE A 450 -2.60 -17.13 27.12
N ALA A 451 -1.53 -16.71 26.45
CA ALA A 451 -1.18 -17.19 25.11
C ALA A 451 -0.77 -18.68 25.09
N ALA A 452 -0.24 -19.20 26.19
CA ALA A 452 0.11 -20.61 26.30
C ALA A 452 -1.12 -21.50 26.52
N ASP A 453 -2.07 -21.02 27.32
CA ASP A 453 -3.22 -21.81 27.79
C ASP A 453 -4.44 -21.77 26.85
N CYS A 454 -4.53 -20.78 25.95
CA CYS A 454 -5.63 -20.66 25.01
C CYS A 454 -5.58 -21.69 23.87
N THR A 455 -6.74 -22.04 23.31
CA THR A 455 -6.83 -22.97 22.16
C THR A 455 -7.00 -22.25 20.83
N ASN A 456 -7.58 -21.05 20.84
CA ASN A 456 -7.85 -20.25 19.65
C ASN A 456 -7.76 -18.74 20.00
N LEU A 457 -7.97 -17.87 18.99
CA LEU A 457 -7.89 -16.42 19.19
C LEU A 457 -8.95 -15.87 20.14
N ASP A 458 -10.18 -16.38 20.06
CA ASP A 458 -11.28 -15.88 20.88
C ASP A 458 -11.04 -16.22 22.35
N ASP A 459 -10.58 -17.44 22.65
CA ASP A 459 -10.14 -17.85 23.99
C ASP A 459 -9.02 -16.94 24.53
N PHE A 460 -8.07 -16.57 23.66
CA PHE A 460 -6.98 -15.67 24.02
C PHE A 460 -7.52 -14.27 24.33
N ILE A 461 -8.39 -13.73 23.47
CA ILE A 461 -9.02 -12.42 23.64
C ILE A 461 -9.82 -12.38 24.96
N GLU A 462 -10.63 -13.39 25.23
CA GLU A 462 -11.40 -13.49 26.47
C GLU A 462 -10.49 -13.53 27.70
N SER A 463 -9.42 -14.34 27.65
CA SER A 463 -8.44 -14.46 28.73
C SER A 463 -7.72 -13.13 28.99
N VAL A 464 -7.37 -12.41 27.93
CA VAL A 464 -6.75 -11.09 28.00
C VAL A 464 -7.70 -10.06 28.60
N ILE A 465 -8.93 -9.96 28.10
CA ILE A 465 -9.92 -8.98 28.58
C ILE A 465 -10.28 -9.23 30.05
N LYS A 466 -10.53 -10.49 30.41
CA LYS A 466 -10.85 -10.88 31.79
C LYS A 466 -9.65 -10.70 32.71
N GLY A 467 -8.50 -11.24 32.31
CA GLY A 467 -7.28 -11.21 33.11
C GLY A 467 -6.77 -9.79 33.36
N ILE A 468 -6.87 -8.89 32.37
CA ILE A 468 -6.52 -7.47 32.55
C ILE A 468 -7.50 -6.77 33.49
N SER A 469 -8.78 -7.16 33.52
CA SER A 469 -9.76 -6.59 34.47
C SER A 469 -9.50 -7.02 35.92
N ASP A 470 -8.89 -8.19 36.11
CA ASP A 470 -8.55 -8.77 37.42
C ASP A 470 -7.15 -8.34 37.93
N LEU A 471 -6.30 -7.76 37.06
CA LEU A 471 -4.98 -7.18 37.36
C LEU A 471 -5.12 -5.72 37.77
#